data_AF-A0A6N9C685-F1
#
_entry.id   AF-A0A6N9C685-F1
#
_cell.length_a   1.000
_cell.length_b   1.000
_cell.length_c   1.000
_cell.angle_alpha   90.00
_cell.angle_beta   90.00
_cell.angle_gamma   90.00
#
_symmetry.space_group_name_H-M   'P 1'
#
loop_
_entity.id
_entity.type
_entity.pdbx_description
1 polymer ?
#
loop_
_entity_poly.entity_id
_entity_poly.type
_entity_poly.pdbx_seq_one_letter_code
_entity_poly.pdbx_strand_id
1 'polypeptide(L)'
;MVSGQLETYVREIQGSLKEFATDPVTQEKLDDGRYREKYHTGTYWTPSVMRRMGDVGKRLGFEVYSKFHRGERLYDLCWVEEVDGIGSLPATKSLPLVLECEWDSGSKYRSEVEYDFDKLLWSGAELCVMIFECWSPNQSADTVKGKTQVEIDNLIRRVEAFSGFESTYLFCVHCTYRGGNEFVFQACN
;
A
#
# COMPACT_ATOMS: atom_id res chain seq x y z
N MET A 1 15.34 -13.27 9.04
CA MET A 1 15.24 -12.16 10.01
C MET A 1 15.15 -10.89 9.19
N VAL A 2 14.10 -10.10 9.40
CA VAL A 2 13.90 -8.80 8.76
C VAL A 2 15.08 -7.90 9.17
N SER A 3 15.73 -7.22 8.22
CA SER A 3 16.81 -6.29 8.56
C SER A 3 16.23 -5.11 9.36
N GLY A 4 17.00 -4.52 10.28
CA GLY A 4 16.52 -3.36 11.06
C GLY A 4 16.11 -2.15 10.19
N GLN A 5 16.63 -2.10 8.96
CA GLN A 5 16.25 -1.13 7.94
C GLN A 5 14.83 -1.40 7.41
N LEU A 6 14.50 -2.66 7.09
CA LEU A 6 13.19 -3.04 6.62
C LEU A 6 12.10 -2.86 7.70
N GLU A 7 12.40 -3.12 8.98
CA GLU A 7 11.49 -2.81 10.09
C GLU A 7 11.18 -1.30 10.18
N THR A 8 12.18 -0.47 9.89
CA THR A 8 12.00 0.99 9.84
C THR A 8 11.04 1.36 8.71
N TYR A 9 11.17 0.78 7.52
CA TYR A 9 10.26 1.06 6.40
C TYR A 9 8.82 0.73 6.76
N VAL A 10 8.58 -0.49 7.27
CA VAL A 10 7.24 -0.94 7.68
C VAL A 10 6.63 0.01 8.70
N ARG A 11 7.41 0.42 9.72
CA ARG A 11 6.93 1.34 10.74
C ARG A 11 6.54 2.71 10.18
N GLU A 12 7.37 3.30 9.31
CA GLU A 12 7.09 4.61 8.71
C GLU A 12 5.85 4.57 7.80
N ILE A 13 5.69 3.50 7.02
CA ILE A 13 4.52 3.30 6.14
C ILE A 13 3.25 3.17 6.98
N GLN A 14 3.27 2.29 7.99
CA GLN A 14 2.12 2.09 8.89
C GLN A 14 1.75 3.38 9.63
N GLY A 15 2.73 4.13 10.13
CA GLY A 15 2.52 5.42 10.78
C GLY A 15 1.84 6.42 9.83
N SER A 16 2.39 6.57 8.63
CA SER A 16 1.86 7.49 7.63
C SER A 16 0.44 7.15 7.17
N LEU A 17 0.09 5.86 7.07
CA LEU A 17 -1.26 5.41 6.69
C LEU A 17 -2.28 5.57 7.83
N LYS A 18 -1.87 5.33 9.08
CA LYS A 18 -2.72 5.59 10.26
C LYS A 18 -3.06 7.06 10.39
N GLU A 19 -2.09 7.96 10.18
CA GLU A 19 -2.35 9.39 10.16
C GLU A 19 -3.33 9.77 9.04
N PHE A 20 -3.14 9.20 7.85
CA PHE A 20 -3.99 9.46 6.69
C PHE A 20 -5.46 9.05 6.89
N ALA A 21 -5.73 7.95 7.60
CA ALA A 21 -7.11 7.55 7.95
C ALA A 21 -7.84 8.59 8.81
N THR A 22 -7.11 9.50 9.46
CA THR A 22 -7.67 10.57 10.32
C THR A 22 -7.51 11.97 9.74
N ASP A 23 -7.03 12.08 8.50
CA ASP A 23 -6.75 13.36 7.85
C ASP A 23 -8.06 14.14 7.59
N PRO A 24 -8.19 15.41 8.02
CA PRO A 24 -9.35 16.26 7.75
C PRO A 24 -9.65 16.48 6.26
N VAL A 25 -8.68 16.17 5.40
CA VAL A 25 -8.82 16.21 3.95
C VAL A 25 -9.63 15.02 3.43
N THR A 26 -9.44 13.83 4.01
CA THR A 26 -10.20 12.61 3.66
C THR A 26 -11.44 12.44 4.53
N GLN A 27 -11.44 13.02 5.73
CA GLN A 27 -12.49 12.86 6.73
C GLN A 27 -13.14 14.19 7.14
N GLU A 28 -14.45 14.15 7.38
CA GLU A 28 -15.24 15.17 8.04
C GLU A 28 -15.50 14.70 9.48
N LYS A 29 -15.11 15.52 10.46
CA LYS A 29 -15.45 15.26 11.86
C LYS A 29 -16.90 15.65 12.11
N LEU A 30 -17.70 14.70 12.56
CA LEU A 30 -19.10 14.88 12.93
C LEU A 30 -19.20 15.47 14.35
N ASP A 31 -20.35 16.07 14.66
CA ASP A 31 -20.63 16.71 15.96
C ASP A 31 -20.53 15.73 17.15
N ASP A 32 -20.70 14.44 16.90
CA ASP A 32 -20.58 13.37 17.90
C ASP A 32 -19.15 12.84 18.07
N GLY A 33 -18.16 13.47 17.44
CA GLY A 33 -16.75 13.10 17.51
C GLY A 33 -16.33 11.97 16.58
N ARG A 34 -17.25 11.37 15.82
CA ARG A 34 -16.93 10.38 14.77
C ARG A 34 -16.40 11.08 13.51
N TYR A 35 -15.75 10.31 12.65
CA TYR A 35 -15.29 10.78 11.34
C TYR A 35 -16.10 10.11 10.22
N ARG A 36 -16.43 10.85 9.18
CA ARG A 36 -17.07 10.36 7.94
C ARG A 36 -16.20 10.74 6.75
N GLU A 37 -16.04 9.85 5.80
CA GLU A 37 -15.32 10.17 4.55
C GLU A 37 -15.98 11.30 3.76
N LYS A 38 -15.17 12.22 3.26
CA LYS A 38 -15.59 13.28 2.33
C LYS A 38 -15.64 12.81 0.88
N TYR A 39 -14.78 11.86 0.51
CA TYR A 39 -14.61 11.40 -0.87
C TYR A 39 -14.60 9.87 -0.92
N HIS A 40 -15.63 9.29 -1.54
CA HIS A 40 -15.78 7.84 -1.74
C HIS A 40 -15.28 7.37 -3.12
N THR A 41 -14.23 8.01 -3.65
CA THR A 41 -13.78 7.71 -5.01
C THR A 41 -12.27 7.48 -5.03
N GLY A 42 -11.84 6.40 -5.68
CA GLY A 42 -10.43 6.06 -5.87
C GLY A 42 -9.62 7.20 -6.50
N THR A 43 -10.28 8.13 -7.21
CA THR A 43 -9.66 9.34 -7.75
C THR A 43 -8.98 10.26 -6.72
N TYR A 44 -9.33 10.17 -5.44
CA TYR A 44 -8.69 10.98 -4.38
C TYR A 44 -7.73 10.19 -3.49
N TRP A 45 -8.06 8.92 -3.23
CA TRP A 45 -7.30 8.05 -2.34
C TRP A 45 -5.94 7.67 -2.93
N THR A 46 -5.92 7.13 -4.16
CA THR A 46 -4.68 6.73 -4.84
C THR A 46 -3.66 7.89 -4.87
N PRO A 47 -4.00 9.10 -5.35
CA PRO A 47 -3.05 10.20 -5.36
C PRO A 47 -2.52 10.60 -3.98
N SER A 48 -3.37 10.58 -2.96
CA SER A 48 -3.01 11.02 -1.61
C SER A 48 -2.09 10.01 -0.93
N VAL A 49 -2.39 8.72 -1.08
CA VAL A 49 -1.56 7.63 -0.57
C VAL A 49 -0.21 7.62 -1.28
N MET A 50 -0.18 7.68 -2.61
CA MET A 50 1.08 7.68 -3.37
C MET A 50 1.97 8.89 -3.02
N ARG A 51 1.40 10.07 -2.81
CA ARG A 51 2.17 11.24 -2.34
C ARG A 51 2.79 11.00 -0.98
N ARG A 52 1.99 10.52 -0.01
CA ARG A 52 2.47 10.22 1.34
C ARG A 52 3.57 9.15 1.35
N MET A 53 3.38 8.07 0.59
CA MET A 53 4.40 7.01 0.47
C MET A 53 5.67 7.52 -0.23
N GLY A 54 5.54 8.42 -1.20
CA GLY A 54 6.69 9.09 -1.79
C GLY A 54 7.42 10.03 -0.84
N ASP A 55 6.70 10.75 0.01
CA ASP A 55 7.31 11.60 1.03
C ASP A 55 8.04 10.78 2.10
N VAL A 56 7.52 9.60 2.47
CA VAL A 56 8.25 8.64 3.32
C VAL A 56 9.56 8.22 2.63
N GLY A 57 9.51 7.80 1.37
CA GLY A 57 10.70 7.37 0.62
C GLY A 57 11.77 8.45 0.54
N LYS A 58 11.38 9.70 0.22
CA LYS A 58 12.30 10.85 0.18
C LYS A 58 12.93 11.14 1.54
N ARG A 59 12.16 11.10 2.64
CA ARG A 59 12.70 11.30 4.00
C ARG A 59 13.73 10.25 4.37
N LEU A 60 13.57 9.03 3.87
CA LEU A 60 14.51 7.92 4.05
C LEU A 60 15.70 7.97 3.09
N GLY A 61 15.74 8.94 2.17
CA GLY A 61 16.86 9.16 1.25
C GLY A 61 16.75 8.44 -0.10
N PHE A 62 15.59 7.88 -0.44
CA PHE A 62 15.38 7.19 -1.72
C PHE A 62 14.94 8.13 -2.82
N GLU A 63 15.26 7.73 -4.06
CA GLU A 63 14.62 8.28 -5.24
C GLU A 63 13.25 7.64 -5.44
N VAL A 64 12.25 8.46 -5.77
CA VAL A 64 10.84 8.03 -5.82
C VAL A 64 10.29 8.20 -7.23
N TYR A 65 9.74 7.11 -7.75
CA TYR A 65 9.03 7.06 -9.03
C TYR A 65 7.55 6.76 -8.78
N SER A 66 6.69 7.55 -9.40
CA SER A 66 5.24 7.40 -9.43
C SER A 66 4.67 8.49 -10.35
N LYS A 67 3.36 8.41 -10.65
CA LYS A 67 2.64 9.46 -11.38
C LYS A 67 2.78 10.88 -10.80
N PHE A 68 3.08 11.04 -9.51
CA PHE A 68 3.20 12.34 -8.82
C PHE A 68 4.65 12.78 -8.57
N HIS A 69 5.61 12.00 -9.06
CA HIS A 69 7.04 12.18 -8.81
C HIS A 69 7.82 12.19 -10.12
N ARG A 70 8.91 11.42 -10.23
CA ARG A 70 9.77 11.34 -11.42
C ARG A 70 9.17 10.48 -12.56
N GLY A 71 7.85 10.51 -12.71
CA GLY A 71 7.11 9.65 -13.63
C GLY A 71 6.82 8.26 -13.05
N GLU A 72 5.76 7.65 -13.56
CA GLU A 72 5.32 6.31 -13.21
C GLU A 72 6.15 5.26 -13.95
N ARG A 73 6.41 4.12 -13.29
CA ARG A 73 7.09 2.96 -13.91
C ARG A 73 6.07 1.83 -14.07
N LEU A 74 6.48 0.58 -13.85
CA LEU A 74 5.60 -0.58 -13.92
C LEU A 74 4.59 -0.63 -12.75
N TYR A 75 5.00 -0.09 -11.59
CA TYR A 75 4.22 -0.05 -10.36
C TYR A 75 3.70 1.36 -10.12
N ASP A 76 2.61 1.49 -9.37
CA ASP A 76 2.09 2.79 -8.92
C ASP A 76 3.21 3.63 -8.29
N LEU A 77 4.00 3.01 -7.40
CA LEU A 77 5.12 3.67 -6.76
C LEU A 77 6.30 2.73 -6.51
N CYS A 78 7.52 3.23 -6.71
CA CYS A 78 8.72 2.54 -6.24
C CYS A 78 9.75 3.49 -5.63
N TRP A 79 10.50 2.96 -4.67
CA TRP A 79 11.70 3.57 -4.10
C TRP A 79 12.91 2.89 -4.70
N VAL A 80 13.90 3.68 -5.12
CA VAL A 80 15.15 3.14 -5.67
C VAL A 80 16.35 3.78 -5.02
N GLU A 81 17.41 2.99 -4.86
CA GLU A 81 18.77 3.50 -4.71
C GLU A 81 19.42 3.53 -6.08
N GLU A 82 19.80 4.71 -6.56
CA GLU A 82 20.54 4.86 -7.82
C GLU A 82 22.05 4.92 -7.55
N VAL A 83 22.83 4.39 -8.49
CA VAL A 83 24.27 4.56 -8.59
C VAL A 83 24.61 5.10 -9.96
N ASP A 84 25.80 5.69 -10.08
CA ASP A 84 26.34 6.13 -11.35
C ASP A 84 26.39 4.95 -12.32
N GLY A 85 25.62 5.02 -13.41
CA GLY A 85 25.58 3.99 -14.42
C GLY A 85 26.58 4.23 -15.56
N ILE A 86 26.39 3.53 -16.68
CA ILE A 86 27.22 3.70 -17.86
C ILE A 86 26.69 4.88 -18.68
N GLY A 87 27.45 5.98 -18.72
CA GLY A 87 27.08 7.21 -19.43
C GLY A 87 26.10 8.07 -18.62
N SER A 88 25.04 8.58 -19.27
CA SER A 88 24.01 9.42 -18.63
C SER A 88 22.81 8.63 -18.10
N LEU A 89 22.88 7.29 -18.08
CA LEU A 89 21.80 6.44 -17.57
C LEU A 89 22.13 6.03 -16.13
N PRO A 90 21.35 6.46 -15.12
CA PRO A 90 21.53 5.97 -13.76
C PRO A 90 21.26 4.46 -13.71
N ALA A 91 22.10 3.73 -12.98
CA ALA A 91 21.87 2.32 -12.72
C ALA A 91 21.16 2.16 -11.38
N THR A 92 20.15 1.29 -11.31
CA THR A 92 19.47 0.97 -10.05
C THR A 92 20.32 -0.02 -9.27
N LYS A 93 20.80 0.37 -8.09
CA LYS A 93 21.58 -0.45 -7.17
C LYS A 93 20.69 -1.43 -6.41
N SER A 94 19.56 -0.94 -5.91
CA SER A 94 18.56 -1.75 -5.22
C SER A 94 17.17 -1.16 -5.43
N LEU A 95 16.17 -2.00 -5.17
CA LEU A 95 14.75 -1.67 -5.20
C LEU A 95 14.18 -1.90 -3.79
N PRO A 96 14.39 -0.96 -2.84
CA PRO A 96 13.93 -1.14 -1.47
C PRO A 96 12.42 -1.36 -1.35
N LEU A 97 11.63 -0.72 -2.21
CA LEU A 97 10.18 -0.83 -2.15
C LEU A 97 9.52 -0.72 -3.52
N VAL A 98 8.53 -1.58 -3.74
CA VAL A 98 7.47 -1.38 -4.75
C VAL A 98 6.11 -1.39 -4.07
N LEU A 99 5.17 -0.63 -4.65
CA LEU A 99 3.83 -0.49 -4.12
C LEU A 99 2.83 -0.49 -5.27
N GLU A 100 1.73 -1.20 -5.04
CA GLU A 100 0.50 -1.10 -5.82
C GLU A 100 -0.67 -0.76 -4.88
N CYS A 101 -1.65 -0.02 -5.39
CA CYS A 101 -2.84 0.29 -4.61
C CYS A 101 -4.16 0.27 -5.40
N GLU A 102 -5.17 -0.39 -4.82
CA GLU A 102 -6.48 -0.57 -5.44
C GLU A 102 -7.62 -0.12 -4.50
N TRP A 103 -8.49 0.77 -4.97
CA TRP A 103 -9.50 1.46 -4.16
C TRP A 103 -10.92 1.32 -4.72
N ASP A 104 -11.13 0.51 -5.75
CA ASP A 104 -12.49 0.21 -6.20
C ASP A 104 -13.18 -0.80 -5.25
N SER A 105 -14.50 -0.89 -5.32
CA SER A 105 -15.31 -1.95 -4.69
C SER A 105 -16.26 -2.61 -5.70
N GLY A 106 -16.06 -2.33 -6.99
CA GLY A 106 -16.83 -2.86 -8.11
C GLY A 106 -16.70 -4.37 -8.29
N SER A 107 -17.47 -4.92 -9.24
CA SER A 107 -17.53 -6.37 -9.50
C SER A 107 -16.21 -6.99 -9.96
N LYS A 108 -15.25 -6.18 -10.42
CA LYS A 108 -13.90 -6.60 -10.84
C LYS A 108 -12.82 -6.38 -9.79
N TYR A 109 -13.17 -5.74 -8.69
CA TYR A 109 -12.22 -5.32 -7.66
C TYR A 109 -11.25 -6.44 -7.24
N ARG A 110 -11.79 -7.62 -6.94
CA ARG A 110 -10.96 -8.76 -6.53
C ARG A 110 -9.95 -9.18 -7.61
N SER A 111 -10.35 -9.16 -8.89
CA SER A 111 -9.42 -9.48 -9.97
C SER A 111 -8.35 -8.41 -10.20
N GLU A 112 -8.64 -7.16 -9.88
CA GLU A 112 -7.67 -6.05 -9.98
C GLU A 112 -6.63 -6.14 -8.86
N VAL A 113 -7.07 -6.33 -7.60
CA VAL A 113 -6.19 -6.61 -6.46
C VAL A 113 -5.27 -7.80 -6.75
N GLU A 114 -5.83 -8.89 -7.27
CA GLU A 114 -5.05 -10.09 -7.60
C GLU A 114 -4.05 -9.87 -8.74
N TYR A 115 -4.42 -9.08 -9.77
CA TYR A 115 -3.55 -8.77 -10.91
C TYR A 115 -2.40 -7.84 -10.51
N ASP A 116 -2.68 -6.81 -9.72
CA ASP A 116 -1.65 -5.90 -9.22
C ASP A 116 -0.74 -6.59 -8.23
N PHE A 117 -1.28 -7.49 -7.40
CA PHE A 117 -0.47 -8.31 -6.52
C PHE A 117 0.51 -9.22 -7.27
N ASP A 118 0.11 -9.76 -8.44
CA ASP A 118 1.04 -10.55 -9.26
C ASP A 118 2.24 -9.73 -9.73
N LYS A 119 2.08 -8.44 -10.02
CA LYS A 119 3.22 -7.58 -10.35
C LYS A 119 4.21 -7.50 -9.18
N LEU A 120 3.70 -7.41 -7.95
CA LEU A 120 4.52 -7.36 -6.74
C LEU A 120 5.33 -8.67 -6.55
N LEU A 121 4.72 -9.84 -6.81
CA LEU A 121 5.41 -11.14 -6.74
C LEU A 121 6.67 -11.17 -7.64
N TRP A 122 6.58 -10.59 -8.84
CA TRP A 122 7.68 -10.59 -9.81
C TRP A 122 8.67 -9.44 -9.65
N SER A 123 8.51 -8.59 -8.65
CA SER A 123 9.28 -7.34 -8.55
C SER A 123 10.73 -7.52 -8.13
N GLY A 124 11.01 -8.51 -7.28
CA GLY A 124 12.32 -8.69 -6.64
C GLY A 124 12.71 -7.53 -5.71
N ALA A 125 11.75 -6.71 -5.26
CA ALA A 125 12.00 -5.66 -4.28
C ALA A 125 12.20 -6.25 -2.88
N GLU A 126 12.89 -5.50 -2.00
CA GLU A 126 13.04 -5.91 -0.60
C GLU A 126 11.69 -5.88 0.15
N LEU A 127 10.89 -4.83 -0.09
CA LEU A 127 9.55 -4.66 0.46
C LEU A 127 8.51 -4.48 -0.65
N CYS A 128 7.55 -5.40 -0.71
CA CYS A 128 6.40 -5.34 -1.61
C CYS A 128 5.16 -4.89 -0.81
N VAL A 129 4.60 -3.73 -1.14
CA VAL A 129 3.44 -3.17 -0.43
C VAL A 129 2.19 -3.28 -1.28
N MET A 130 1.16 -3.94 -0.76
CA MET A 130 -0.16 -3.96 -1.39
C MET A 130 -1.13 -3.16 -0.51
N ILE A 131 -1.67 -2.07 -1.04
CA ILE A 131 -2.67 -1.25 -0.34
C ILE A 131 -4.02 -1.43 -1.01
N PHE A 132 -5.06 -1.77 -0.26
CA PHE A 132 -6.39 -1.92 -0.88
C PHE A 132 -7.54 -1.64 0.07
N GLU A 133 -8.75 -1.40 -0.46
CA GLU A 133 -9.94 -1.08 0.33
C GLU A 133 -10.89 -2.27 0.52
N CYS A 134 -11.27 -2.58 1.75
CA CYS A 134 -12.44 -3.41 2.03
C CYS A 134 -13.62 -2.51 2.41
N TRP A 135 -14.47 -2.17 1.44
CA TRP A 135 -15.62 -1.31 1.64
C TRP A 135 -16.90 -2.10 1.95
N SER A 136 -17.41 -1.96 3.18
CA SER A 136 -18.67 -2.58 3.60
C SER A 136 -19.35 -1.74 4.69
N PRO A 137 -19.75 -0.49 4.38
CA PRO A 137 -20.22 0.50 5.37
C PRO A 137 -21.50 0.10 6.11
N ASN A 138 -22.21 -0.91 5.61
CA ASN A 138 -23.43 -1.42 6.23
C ASN A 138 -23.20 -2.59 7.21
N GLN A 139 -21.98 -3.13 7.28
CA GLN A 139 -21.63 -4.30 8.10
C GLN A 139 -20.86 -3.92 9.38
N SER A 140 -20.81 -4.82 10.37
CA SER A 140 -20.02 -4.59 11.59
C SER A 140 -18.52 -4.65 11.31
N ALA A 141 -17.71 -4.01 12.16
CA ALA A 141 -16.25 -4.08 12.09
C ALA A 141 -15.75 -5.53 12.04
N ASP A 142 -16.27 -6.42 12.88
CA ASP A 142 -15.88 -7.84 12.90
C ASP A 142 -16.16 -8.55 11.58
N THR A 143 -17.29 -8.24 10.93
CA THR A 143 -17.64 -8.82 9.63
C THR A 143 -16.66 -8.38 8.55
N VAL A 144 -16.35 -7.07 8.52
CA VAL A 144 -15.42 -6.50 7.53
C VAL A 144 -14.01 -7.01 7.76
N LYS A 145 -13.54 -7.04 9.01
CA LYS A 145 -12.22 -7.61 9.36
C LYS A 145 -12.11 -9.09 9.02
N GLY A 146 -13.16 -9.88 9.25
CA GLY A 146 -13.19 -11.29 8.85
C GLY A 146 -13.03 -11.46 7.34
N LYS A 147 -13.71 -10.64 6.53
CA LYS A 147 -13.53 -10.62 5.07
C LYS A 147 -12.14 -10.18 4.66
N THR A 148 -11.63 -9.09 5.25
CA THR A 148 -10.27 -8.60 5.03
C THR A 148 -9.24 -9.69 5.28
N GLN A 149 -9.37 -10.43 6.39
CA GLN A 149 -8.44 -11.51 6.71
C GLN A 149 -8.48 -12.62 5.66
N VAL A 150 -9.66 -13.00 5.18
CA VAL A 150 -9.79 -14.00 4.11
C VAL A 150 -9.06 -13.55 2.84
N GLU A 151 -9.14 -12.28 2.48
CA GLU A 151 -8.42 -11.77 1.31
C GLU A 151 -6.91 -11.71 1.53
N ILE A 152 -6.45 -11.26 2.70
CA ILE A 152 -5.02 -11.32 3.04
C ILE A 152 -4.50 -12.76 2.99
N ASP A 153 -5.22 -13.72 3.58
CA ASP A 153 -4.84 -15.13 3.56
C ASP A 153 -4.76 -15.69 2.14
N ASN A 154 -5.64 -15.24 1.23
CA ASN A 154 -5.56 -15.64 -0.17
C ASN A 154 -4.28 -15.11 -0.84
N LEU A 155 -3.89 -13.87 -0.57
CA LEU A 155 -2.65 -13.29 -1.10
C LEU A 155 -1.41 -13.95 -0.49
N ILE A 156 -1.43 -14.26 0.82
CA ILE A 156 -0.34 -15.00 1.48
C ILE A 156 -0.14 -16.38 0.85
N ARG A 157 -1.20 -17.12 0.56
CA ARG A 157 -1.08 -18.42 -0.14
C ARG A 157 -0.41 -18.29 -1.51
N ARG A 158 -0.56 -17.15 -2.19
CA ARG A 158 0.13 -16.89 -3.46
C ARG A 158 1.62 -16.64 -3.24
N VAL A 159 2.00 -15.92 -2.18
CA VAL A 159 3.41 -15.78 -1.75
C VAL A 159 4.00 -17.16 -1.45
N GLU A 160 3.33 -17.97 -0.64
CA GLU A 160 3.78 -19.31 -0.27
C GLU A 160 3.93 -20.25 -1.47
N ALA A 161 3.07 -20.10 -2.48
CA ALA A 161 3.14 -20.87 -3.72
C ALA A 161 4.20 -20.33 -4.71
N PHE A 162 4.66 -19.10 -4.53
CA PHE A 162 5.60 -18.45 -5.44
C PHE A 162 7.05 -18.76 -5.05
N SER A 163 7.77 -19.46 -5.93
CA SER A 163 9.16 -19.88 -5.68
C SER A 163 10.20 -18.87 -6.22
N GLY A 164 9.87 -17.59 -6.28
CA GLY A 164 10.70 -16.56 -6.89
C GLY A 164 11.66 -15.88 -5.91
N PHE A 165 11.55 -14.56 -5.79
CA PHE A 165 12.45 -13.73 -5.00
C PHE A 165 12.15 -13.82 -3.50
N GLU A 166 13.19 -13.66 -2.67
CA GLU A 166 13.03 -13.44 -1.23
C GLU A 166 12.64 -11.97 -0.99
N SER A 167 11.35 -11.73 -0.77
CA SER A 167 10.78 -10.40 -0.54
C SER A 167 9.91 -10.42 0.71
N THR A 168 9.85 -9.30 1.43
CA THR A 168 8.84 -9.13 2.47
C THR A 168 7.61 -8.45 1.88
N TYR A 169 6.43 -8.98 2.15
CA TYR A 169 5.17 -8.41 1.70
C TYR A 169 4.46 -7.73 2.87
N LEU A 170 3.96 -6.52 2.65
CA LEU A 170 3.15 -5.77 3.60
C LEU A 170 1.79 -5.48 2.97
N PHE A 171 0.74 -6.06 3.57
CA PHE A 171 -0.64 -5.78 3.23
C PHE A 171 -1.16 -4.65 4.12
N CYS A 172 -1.68 -3.59 3.50
CA CYS A 172 -2.26 -2.43 4.16
C CYS A 172 -3.72 -2.27 3.70
N VAL A 173 -4.67 -2.79 4.47
CA VAL A 173 -6.07 -2.83 4.04
C VAL A 173 -6.87 -1.75 4.74
N HIS A 174 -7.38 -0.79 3.98
CA HIS A 174 -8.31 0.21 4.48
C HIS A 174 -9.70 -0.42 4.63
N CYS A 175 -10.17 -0.61 5.85
CA CYS A 175 -11.44 -1.24 6.15
C CYS A 175 -12.48 -0.18 6.47
N THR A 176 -13.58 -0.14 5.70
CA THR A 176 -14.71 0.77 5.95
C THR A 176 -15.93 -0.04 6.37
N TYR A 177 -16.46 0.25 7.56
CA TYR A 177 -17.57 -0.49 8.17
C TYR A 177 -18.58 0.45 8.83
N ARG A 178 -19.65 -0.11 9.39
CA ARG A 178 -20.69 0.66 10.07
C ARG A 178 -20.10 1.41 11.25
N GLY A 179 -20.05 2.74 11.12
CA GLY A 179 -19.65 3.64 12.20
C GLY A 179 -18.15 3.92 12.31
N GLY A 180 -17.34 3.50 11.33
CA GLY A 180 -15.93 3.87 11.30
C GLY A 180 -15.14 3.25 10.15
N ASN A 181 -13.85 3.59 10.12
CA ASN A 181 -12.85 3.00 9.24
C ASN A 181 -11.53 2.85 10.02
N GLU A 182 -10.67 1.95 9.54
CA GLU A 182 -9.29 1.79 10.04
C GLU A 182 -8.41 1.08 9.01
N PHE A 183 -7.08 1.19 9.15
CA PHE A 183 -6.15 0.33 8.42
C PHE A 183 -5.83 -0.93 9.23
N VAL A 184 -5.92 -2.08 8.56
CA VAL A 184 -5.40 -3.37 9.02
C VAL A 184 -4.06 -3.63 8.33
N PHE A 185 -3.07 -4.08 9.09
CA PHE A 185 -1.73 -4.33 8.58
C PHE A 185 -1.32 -5.77 8.85
N GLN A 186 -0.76 -6.44 7.85
CA GLN A 186 -0.17 -7.77 8.00
C GLN A 186 1.07 -7.90 7.12
N ALA A 187 2.14 -8.47 7.67
CA ALA A 187 3.36 -8.72 6.93
C ALA A 187 3.65 -10.22 6.83
N CYS A 188 4.23 -10.67 5.71
CA CYS A 188 4.76 -12.02 5.52
C CYS A 188 6.07 -11.99 4.73
N ASN A 189 6.79 -13.11 4.73
CA ASN A 189 7.98 -13.33 3.90
C ASN A 189 7.73 -14.52 2.98
#